data_AF-A0A5R9NYP1-F1
#
_entry.id   AF-A0A5R9NYP1-F1
#
_cell.length_a   1.000
_cell.length_b   1.000
_cell.length_c   1.000
_cell.angle_alpha   90.00
_cell.angle_beta   90.00
_cell.angle_gamma   90.00
#
_symmetry.space_group_name_H-M   'P 1'
#
loop_
_entity.id
_entity.type
_entity.pdbx_description
1 polymer ?
#
loop_
_entity_poly.entity_id
_entity_poly.type
_entity_poly.pdbx_seq_one_letter_code
_entity_poly.pdbx_strand_id
1 'polypeptide(L)'
;MGIKIHRATGYGMPWKTFKKVAKFSSEADAKGDFYEVFRQKFDALTKEDLFMTKEERKLRPEHSPYALEPHLLAESLTMGGRYTPEFGRAEDLYQLVMNPDYITDIIFFPNMMYANSWYRSDNTVDYMFECFGKDADVHESPDFTKYIRHGVYPYNKFLVDKDGQPLSYDDYCMDYQNPESGIRGAVPHEIRWYLTKFGFLDEAGVNELRPVIAQWWC
;
A
#
# COMPACT_ATOMS: atom_id res chain seq x y z
N MET A 1 8.30 -13.30 -25.25
CA MET A 1 8.27 -12.68 -23.91
C MET A 1 8.17 -11.19 -24.13
N GLY A 2 7.03 -10.59 -23.82
CA GLY A 2 6.93 -9.14 -23.74
C GLY A 2 7.44 -8.74 -22.36
N ILE A 3 8.51 -7.96 -22.31
CA ILE A 3 9.05 -7.43 -21.06
C ILE A 3 8.12 -6.29 -20.64
N LYS A 4 7.43 -6.41 -19.51
CA LYS A 4 6.51 -5.38 -19.01
C LYS A 4 7.17 -4.55 -17.92
N ILE A 5 7.06 -3.23 -18.02
CA ILE A 5 7.41 -2.32 -16.92
C ILE A 5 6.22 -2.24 -15.97
N HIS A 6 6.48 -2.52 -14.70
CA HIS A 6 5.55 -2.27 -13.62
C HIS A 6 6.04 -1.08 -12.79
N ARG A 7 5.11 -0.23 -12.38
CA ARG A 7 5.36 0.90 -11.49
C ARG A 7 4.27 0.98 -10.44
N ALA A 8 4.66 1.16 -9.19
CA ALA A 8 3.73 1.31 -8.09
C ALA A 8 4.20 2.37 -7.10
N THR A 9 3.26 3.11 -6.55
CA THR A 9 3.45 3.86 -5.30
C THR A 9 2.38 3.47 -4.29
N GLY A 10 2.72 3.45 -3.00
CA GLY A 10 1.77 3.02 -1.98
C GLY A 10 2.42 2.91 -0.62
N TYR A 11 1.91 2.00 0.20
CA TYR A 11 2.46 1.72 1.53
C TYR A 11 2.88 0.27 1.60
N GLY A 12 4.16 0.03 1.78
CA GLY A 12 4.73 -1.31 1.69
C GLY A 12 5.79 -1.60 2.72
N MET A 13 6.29 -2.81 2.65
CA MET A 13 7.45 -3.28 3.41
C MET A 13 8.10 -4.46 2.67
N PRO A 14 9.34 -4.83 3.03
CA PRO A 14 9.98 -6.00 2.44
C PRO A 14 9.17 -7.27 2.72
N TRP A 15 9.09 -8.17 1.75
CA TRP A 15 8.30 -9.41 1.87
C TRP A 15 8.73 -10.27 3.05
N LYS A 16 10.05 -10.33 3.32
CA LYS A 16 10.62 -10.99 4.50
C LYS A 16 10.16 -10.36 5.82
N THR A 17 9.97 -9.05 5.85
CA THR A 17 9.45 -8.33 7.02
C THR A 17 7.97 -8.66 7.20
N PHE A 18 7.18 -8.59 6.12
CA PHE A 18 5.76 -8.95 6.16
C PHE A 18 5.52 -10.36 6.70
N LYS A 19 6.28 -11.34 6.21
CA LYS A 19 6.24 -12.73 6.72
C LYS A 19 6.48 -12.86 8.23
N LYS A 20 7.31 -11.99 8.81
CA LYS A 20 7.61 -12.02 10.25
C LYS A 20 6.51 -11.40 11.11
N VAL A 21 5.84 -10.37 10.59
CA VAL A 21 4.83 -9.61 11.34
C VAL A 21 3.39 -10.05 11.05
N ALA A 22 3.20 -10.91 10.04
CA ALA A 22 1.89 -11.43 9.67
C ALA A 22 1.28 -12.31 10.79
N LYS A 23 -0.01 -12.11 11.06
CA LYS A 23 -0.71 -12.83 12.15
C LYS A 23 -1.05 -14.28 11.78
N PHE A 24 -0.90 -14.65 10.51
CA PHE A 24 -1.16 -15.98 9.98
C PHE A 24 0.12 -16.76 9.65
N SER A 25 1.30 -16.28 10.06
CA SER A 25 2.58 -16.92 9.73
C SER A 25 2.68 -18.37 10.21
N SER A 26 2.15 -18.69 11.39
CA SER A 26 2.16 -20.07 11.91
C SER A 26 1.28 -21.03 11.09
N GLU A 27 0.13 -20.54 10.59
CA GLU A 27 -0.74 -21.31 9.69
C GLU A 27 -0.06 -21.53 8.33
N ALA A 28 0.58 -20.48 7.80
CA ALA A 28 1.36 -20.53 6.57
C ALA A 28 2.53 -21.52 6.67
N ASP A 29 3.29 -21.49 7.77
CA ASP A 29 4.41 -22.39 8.01
C ASP A 29 3.95 -23.86 8.08
N ALA A 30 2.78 -24.12 8.68
CA ALA A 30 2.19 -25.46 8.74
C ALA A 30 1.75 -25.98 7.36
N LYS A 31 1.31 -25.08 6.46
CA LYS A 31 0.89 -25.42 5.09
C LYS A 31 2.04 -25.44 4.08
N GLY A 32 3.22 -24.93 4.44
CA GLY A 32 4.42 -24.95 3.60
C GLY A 32 4.46 -23.90 2.49
N ASP A 33 3.43 -23.05 2.36
CA ASP A 33 3.39 -21.96 1.39
C ASP A 33 2.70 -20.73 1.95
N PHE A 34 3.51 -19.76 2.39
CA PHE A 34 3.03 -18.50 2.92
C PHE A 34 2.29 -17.65 1.87
N TYR A 35 2.75 -17.66 0.62
CA TYR A 35 2.13 -16.85 -0.42
C TYR A 35 0.74 -17.38 -0.74
N GLU A 36 0.60 -18.69 -0.89
CA GLU A 36 -0.70 -19.28 -1.20
C GLU A 36 -1.72 -19.06 -0.08
N VAL A 37 -1.30 -19.18 1.20
CA VAL A 37 -2.17 -18.88 2.35
C VAL A 37 -2.56 -17.39 2.39
N PHE A 38 -1.60 -16.50 2.14
CA PHE A 38 -1.87 -15.06 2.05
C PHE A 38 -2.89 -14.75 0.94
N ARG A 39 -2.65 -15.27 -0.27
CA ARG A 39 -3.51 -15.11 -1.45
C ARG A 39 -4.92 -15.61 -1.18
N GLN A 40 -5.07 -16.84 -0.71
CA GLN A 40 -6.39 -17.42 -0.37
C GLN A 40 -7.15 -16.58 0.67
N LYS A 41 -6.45 -16.09 1.69
CA LYS A 41 -7.06 -15.25 2.74
C LYS A 41 -7.52 -13.89 2.18
N PHE A 42 -6.76 -13.31 1.26
CA PHE A 42 -7.11 -12.03 0.63
C PHE A 42 -8.23 -12.18 -0.41
N ASP A 43 -8.14 -13.20 -1.27
CA ASP A 43 -9.11 -13.49 -2.34
C ASP A 43 -10.49 -13.88 -1.78
N ALA A 44 -10.54 -14.40 -0.55
CA ALA A 44 -11.79 -14.72 0.13
C ALA A 44 -12.58 -13.48 0.58
N LEU A 45 -11.99 -12.29 0.59
CA LEU A 45 -12.66 -11.06 1.01
C LEU A 45 -13.60 -10.55 -0.07
N THR A 46 -14.84 -10.28 0.33
CA THR A 46 -15.90 -9.77 -0.54
C THR A 46 -16.01 -8.24 -0.47
N LYS A 47 -16.80 -7.66 -1.38
CA LYS A 47 -17.15 -6.23 -1.32
C LYS A 47 -17.97 -5.87 -0.07
N GLU A 48 -18.71 -6.83 0.47
CA GLU A 48 -19.45 -6.70 1.73
C GLU A 48 -18.50 -6.69 2.93
N ASP A 49 -17.46 -7.51 2.91
CA ASP A 49 -16.42 -7.50 3.96
C ASP A 49 -15.65 -6.17 3.94
N LEU A 50 -15.27 -5.71 2.74
CA LEU A 50 -14.50 -4.49 2.51
C LEU A 50 -15.38 -3.23 2.45
N PHE A 51 -16.43 -3.21 3.28
CA PHE A 51 -17.28 -2.06 3.57
C PHE A 51 -17.00 -1.51 4.98
N MET A 52 -16.59 -0.25 5.06
CA MET A 52 -16.36 0.47 6.31
C MET A 52 -17.64 1.17 6.78
N THR A 53 -18.10 0.80 7.98
CA THR A 53 -19.20 1.48 8.66
C THR A 53 -18.84 2.94 8.98
N LYS A 54 -19.86 3.76 9.28
CA LYS A 54 -19.64 5.18 9.63
C LYS A 54 -18.78 5.33 10.89
N GLU A 55 -18.91 4.41 11.82
CA GLU A 55 -18.18 4.31 13.08
C GLU A 55 -16.71 3.95 12.80
N GLU A 56 -16.48 2.93 11.97
CA GLU A 56 -15.13 2.52 11.56
C GLU A 56 -14.40 3.62 10.77
N ARG A 57 -15.12 4.46 10.04
CA ARG A 57 -14.54 5.62 9.33
C ARG A 57 -14.16 6.79 10.24
N LYS A 58 -14.67 6.86 11.47
CA LYS A 58 -14.54 8.02 12.39
C LYS A 58 -13.44 7.89 13.44
N LEU A 59 -12.51 6.96 13.29
CA LEU A 59 -11.74 6.42 14.42
C LEU A 59 -10.69 7.34 15.07
N ARG A 60 -10.35 8.55 14.56
CA ARG A 60 -9.71 9.56 15.44
C ARG A 60 -10.36 10.95 15.32
N PRO A 61 -10.93 11.49 16.42
CA PRO A 61 -11.66 12.77 16.42
C PRO A 61 -10.79 14.00 16.13
N GLU A 62 -9.48 13.89 16.33
CA GLU A 62 -8.65 15.08 16.55
C GLU A 62 -7.78 15.37 15.32
N HIS A 63 -7.09 14.37 14.74
CA HIS A 63 -6.20 14.58 13.58
C HIS A 63 -5.95 13.32 12.69
N SER A 64 -6.91 12.42 12.46
CA SER A 64 -6.67 11.25 11.57
C SER A 64 -7.20 11.36 10.15
N PRO A 65 -6.56 10.64 9.21
CA PRO A 65 -7.13 10.39 7.89
C PRO A 65 -8.53 9.77 8.05
N TYR A 66 -9.52 10.42 7.44
CA TYR A 66 -10.86 9.86 7.29
C TYR A 66 -10.89 9.06 5.99
N ALA A 67 -11.40 7.83 6.05
CA ALA A 67 -11.69 7.08 4.85
C ALA A 67 -12.90 7.73 4.14
N LEU A 68 -12.63 8.38 3.00
CA LEU A 68 -13.67 9.11 2.26
C LEU A 68 -14.71 8.16 1.68
N GLU A 69 -14.25 7.02 1.15
CA GLU A 69 -15.10 6.02 0.52
C GLU A 69 -15.35 4.83 1.46
N PRO A 70 -16.62 4.49 1.77
CA PRO A 70 -16.92 3.35 2.62
C PRO A 70 -16.67 2.02 1.91
N HIS A 71 -16.78 1.97 0.59
CA HIS A 71 -16.53 0.77 -0.21
C HIS A 71 -15.09 0.79 -0.71
N LEU A 72 -14.21 -0.01 -0.11
CA LEU A 72 -12.79 -0.02 -0.50
C LEU A 72 -12.56 -0.60 -1.89
N LEU A 73 -13.47 -1.45 -2.38
CA LEU A 73 -13.41 -2.05 -3.72
C LEU A 73 -14.13 -1.24 -4.81
N ALA A 74 -14.71 -0.09 -4.48
CA ALA A 74 -15.39 0.74 -5.47
C ALA A 74 -14.42 1.36 -6.47
N GLU A 75 -14.59 1.09 -7.76
CA GLU A 75 -13.74 1.64 -8.83
C GLU A 75 -13.98 3.14 -9.08
N SER A 76 -15.11 3.66 -8.60
CA SER A 76 -15.51 5.05 -8.72
C SER A 76 -16.08 5.58 -7.41
N LEU A 77 -16.06 6.92 -7.23
CA LEU A 77 -16.63 7.57 -6.05
C LEU A 77 -18.10 7.18 -5.86
N THR A 78 -18.43 6.67 -4.68
CA THR A 78 -19.80 6.25 -4.35
C THR A 78 -20.62 7.40 -3.77
N MET A 79 -19.98 8.54 -3.48
CA MET A 79 -20.58 9.67 -2.76
C MET A 79 -21.16 9.24 -1.40
N GLY A 80 -20.43 8.36 -0.69
CA GLY A 80 -20.86 7.80 0.59
C GLY A 80 -21.95 6.74 0.47
N GLY A 81 -21.91 5.92 -0.60
CA GLY A 81 -22.85 4.83 -0.87
C GLY A 81 -24.14 5.24 -1.60
N ARG A 82 -24.19 6.44 -2.20
CA ARG A 82 -25.34 6.92 -2.98
C ARG A 82 -25.39 6.34 -4.39
N TYR A 83 -24.22 6.06 -4.97
CA TYR A 83 -24.09 5.41 -6.26
C TYR A 83 -23.65 3.95 -6.08
N THR A 84 -24.14 3.08 -6.97
CA THR A 84 -23.68 1.69 -7.04
C THR A 84 -22.50 1.63 -8.01
N PRO A 85 -21.26 1.56 -7.50
CA PRO A 85 -20.08 1.47 -8.36
C PRO A 85 -19.96 0.06 -8.93
N GLU A 86 -19.11 -0.08 -9.94
CA GLU A 86 -18.47 -1.36 -10.21
C GLU A 86 -17.44 -1.65 -9.11
N PHE A 87 -17.31 -2.93 -8.79
CA PHE A 87 -16.41 -3.40 -7.73
C PHE A 87 -15.29 -4.22 -8.35
N GLY A 88 -14.06 -3.84 -8.05
CA GLY A 88 -12.90 -4.68 -8.37
C GLY A 88 -12.76 -5.83 -7.37
N ARG A 89 -11.60 -6.47 -7.37
CA ARG A 89 -11.32 -7.64 -6.52
C ARG A 89 -10.46 -7.24 -5.34
N ALA A 90 -10.54 -8.02 -4.26
CA ALA A 90 -9.71 -7.80 -3.08
C ALA A 90 -8.21 -7.85 -3.42
N GLU A 91 -7.79 -8.76 -4.30
CA GLU A 91 -6.38 -8.86 -4.72
C GLU A 91 -5.81 -7.57 -5.33
N ASP A 92 -6.65 -6.70 -5.88
CA ASP A 92 -6.20 -5.44 -6.47
C ASP A 92 -5.83 -4.39 -5.39
N LEU A 93 -6.09 -4.65 -4.10
CA LEU A 93 -5.67 -3.79 -2.99
C LEU A 93 -4.21 -3.97 -2.56
N TYR A 94 -3.48 -4.92 -3.17
CA TYR A 94 -2.05 -5.06 -2.98
C TYR A 94 -1.33 -5.34 -4.29
N GLN A 95 -0.03 -5.11 -4.31
CA GLN A 95 0.85 -5.50 -5.40
C GLN A 95 2.13 -6.08 -4.84
N LEU A 96 2.57 -7.20 -5.42
CA LEU A 96 3.87 -7.78 -5.14
C LEU A 96 4.90 -7.19 -6.08
N VAL A 97 6.01 -6.75 -5.52
CA VAL A 97 7.22 -6.41 -6.27
C VAL A 97 8.06 -7.68 -6.34
N MET A 98 8.46 -8.04 -7.55
CA MET A 98 9.16 -9.30 -7.81
C MET A 98 10.32 -9.08 -8.77
N ASN A 99 11.40 -9.80 -8.49
CA ASN A 99 12.45 -10.07 -9.46
C ASN A 99 12.21 -11.48 -10.03
N PRO A 100 12.90 -11.89 -11.11
CA PRO A 100 12.69 -13.19 -11.74
C PRO A 100 12.74 -14.40 -10.79
N ASP A 101 13.48 -14.29 -9.69
CA ASP A 101 13.72 -15.39 -8.76
C ASP A 101 12.83 -15.36 -7.50
N TYR A 102 12.34 -14.19 -7.07
CA TYR A 102 11.61 -14.06 -5.80
C TYR A 102 10.83 -12.74 -5.65
N ILE A 103 9.84 -12.77 -4.75
CA ILE A 103 9.12 -11.59 -4.26
C ILE A 103 10.04 -10.78 -3.32
N THR A 104 10.24 -9.51 -3.61
CA THR A 104 11.10 -8.61 -2.83
C THR A 104 10.29 -7.85 -1.78
N ASP A 105 9.15 -7.28 -2.19
CA ASP A 105 8.35 -6.36 -1.39
C ASP A 105 6.85 -6.58 -1.64
N ILE A 106 6.04 -6.11 -0.70
CA ILE A 106 4.58 -6.00 -0.85
C ILE A 106 4.17 -4.54 -0.67
N ILE A 107 3.28 -4.07 -1.53
CA ILE A 107 2.72 -2.72 -1.52
C ILE A 107 1.21 -2.84 -1.35
N PHE A 108 0.64 -2.06 -0.44
CA PHE A 108 -0.78 -1.98 -0.16
C PHE A 108 -1.36 -0.64 -0.62
N PHE A 109 -2.60 -0.68 -1.09
CA PHE A 109 -3.37 0.48 -1.52
C PHE A 109 -4.53 0.77 -0.56
N PRO A 110 -4.91 2.03 -0.36
CA PRO A 110 -6.04 2.39 0.50
C PRO A 110 -7.37 1.83 0.00
N ASN A 111 -7.61 1.95 -1.30
CA ASN A 111 -8.83 1.51 -1.97
C ASN A 111 -8.56 1.35 -3.47
N MET A 112 -9.55 0.83 -4.19
CA MET A 112 -9.47 0.53 -5.62
C MET A 112 -9.18 1.76 -6.48
N MET A 113 -9.73 2.93 -6.14
CA MET A 113 -9.41 4.16 -6.88
C MET A 113 -7.92 4.52 -6.79
N TYR A 114 -7.32 4.31 -5.62
CA TYR A 114 -5.89 4.51 -5.45
C TYR A 114 -5.07 3.40 -6.08
N ALA A 115 -5.50 2.13 -6.00
CA ALA A 115 -4.84 1.04 -6.71
C ALA A 115 -4.76 1.35 -8.22
N ASN A 116 -5.88 1.73 -8.84
CA ASN A 116 -5.95 2.07 -10.27
C ASN A 116 -5.12 3.29 -10.66
N SER A 117 -4.92 4.25 -9.75
CA SER A 117 -4.15 5.47 -10.05
C SER A 117 -2.67 5.34 -9.71
N TRP A 118 -2.30 4.50 -8.74
CA TRP A 118 -0.96 4.40 -8.19
C TRP A 118 -0.17 3.19 -8.68
N TYR A 119 -0.85 2.19 -9.21
CA TYR A 119 -0.23 1.06 -9.88
C TYR A 119 -0.50 1.11 -11.37
N ARG A 120 0.54 0.86 -12.16
CA ARG A 120 0.45 0.70 -13.61
C ARG A 120 1.35 -0.44 -14.04
N SER A 121 0.86 -1.19 -15.02
CA SER A 121 1.65 -2.16 -15.77
C SER A 121 1.53 -1.83 -17.25
N ASP A 122 2.59 -2.10 -18.01
CA ASP A 122 2.54 -2.10 -19.48
C ASP A 122 2.05 -0.76 -20.08
N ASN A 123 2.37 0.36 -19.41
CA ASN A 123 1.96 1.66 -19.88
C ASN A 123 2.88 2.09 -21.03
N THR A 124 2.39 1.95 -22.26
CA THR A 124 3.12 2.29 -23.49
C THR A 124 3.69 3.71 -23.45
N VAL A 125 3.01 4.66 -22.79
CA VAL A 125 3.53 6.03 -22.64
C VAL A 125 4.77 6.04 -21.75
N ASP A 126 4.73 5.36 -20.61
CA ASP A 126 5.88 5.26 -19.70
C ASP A 126 7.05 4.53 -20.37
N TYR A 127 6.76 3.44 -21.09
CA TYR A 127 7.75 2.73 -21.90
C TYR A 127 8.40 3.67 -22.92
N MET A 128 7.62 4.44 -23.67
CA MET A 128 8.16 5.39 -24.65
C MET A 128 8.98 6.52 -23.96
N PHE A 129 8.55 7.02 -22.80
CA PHE A 129 9.36 7.98 -22.04
C PHE A 129 10.69 7.39 -21.55
N GLU A 130 10.74 6.11 -21.20
CA GLU A 130 11.99 5.42 -20.89
C GLU A 130 12.86 5.24 -22.15
N CYS A 131 12.27 4.85 -23.29
CA CYS A 131 12.98 4.66 -24.55
C CYS A 131 13.60 5.92 -25.14
N PHE A 132 13.03 7.09 -24.87
CA PHE A 132 13.40 8.35 -25.54
C PHE A 132 13.81 9.47 -24.57
N GLY A 133 13.61 9.30 -23.26
CA GLY A 133 13.73 10.38 -22.26
C GLY A 133 15.17 10.69 -21.83
N LYS A 134 16.12 9.83 -22.16
CA LYS A 134 17.56 10.01 -21.95
C LYS A 134 18.26 9.28 -23.10
N ASP A 135 19.53 9.55 -23.37
CA ASP A 135 20.39 8.63 -24.13
C ASP A 135 20.59 7.27 -23.39
N ALA A 136 19.58 6.83 -22.63
CA ALA A 136 19.54 5.63 -21.83
C ALA A 136 18.99 4.51 -22.68
N ASP A 137 19.74 3.43 -22.73
CA ASP A 137 19.20 2.16 -23.20
C ASP A 137 18.05 1.77 -22.26
N VAL A 138 16.89 1.41 -22.83
CA VAL A 138 15.73 0.92 -22.07
C VAL A 138 16.12 -0.29 -21.22
N HIS A 139 17.12 -1.02 -21.69
CA HIS A 139 17.74 -2.14 -20.97
C HIS A 139 18.47 -1.73 -19.68
N GLU A 140 18.67 -0.42 -19.43
CA GLU A 140 19.35 0.10 -18.24
C GLU A 140 18.42 0.69 -17.17
N SER A 141 17.10 0.78 -17.40
CA SER A 141 16.19 1.29 -16.35
C SER A 141 16.06 0.23 -15.25
N PRO A 142 16.73 0.39 -14.08
CA PRO A 142 16.91 -0.74 -13.18
C PRO A 142 15.66 -0.99 -12.34
N ASP A 143 15.47 -2.24 -11.92
CA ASP A 143 14.53 -2.55 -10.84
C ASP A 143 14.93 -1.77 -9.59
N PHE A 144 13.96 -1.13 -8.93
CA PHE A 144 14.21 -0.49 -7.65
C PHE A 144 12.96 -0.49 -6.77
N THR A 145 13.22 -0.55 -5.46
CA THR A 145 12.25 -0.21 -4.43
C THR A 145 12.86 0.86 -3.54
N LYS A 146 12.18 2.00 -3.38
CA LYS A 146 12.61 3.10 -2.53
C LYS A 146 11.54 3.43 -1.50
N TYR A 147 11.90 3.28 -0.23
CA TYR A 147 11.10 3.75 0.89
C TYR A 147 11.32 5.25 1.09
N ILE A 148 10.24 6.02 1.08
CA ILE A 148 10.27 7.47 1.18
C ILE A 148 9.58 7.94 2.45
N ARG A 149 9.97 9.11 2.93
CA ARG A 149 9.45 9.68 4.17
C ARG A 149 7.97 10.04 4.08
N HIS A 150 7.56 10.63 2.95
CA HIS A 150 6.21 11.11 2.71
C HIS A 150 5.63 10.40 1.47
N GLY A 151 4.45 9.80 1.60
CA GLY A 151 3.75 9.15 0.47
C GLY A 151 3.07 10.13 -0.46
N VAL A 152 2.27 9.64 -1.41
CA VAL A 152 1.48 10.46 -2.35
C VAL A 152 0.01 10.64 -1.91
N TYR A 153 -0.40 10.01 -0.81
CA TYR A 153 -1.78 10.08 -0.31
C TYR A 153 -2.12 11.52 0.15
N PRO A 154 -3.28 12.11 -0.17
CA PRO A 154 -3.58 13.52 0.18
C PRO A 154 -3.49 13.85 1.68
N TYR A 155 -3.65 12.83 2.53
CA TYR A 155 -3.55 12.93 3.99
C TYR A 155 -2.15 12.53 4.52
N ASN A 156 -1.16 12.35 3.64
CA ASN A 156 0.27 12.09 3.93
C ASN A 156 0.96 13.18 4.77
N LYS A 157 0.32 14.35 4.93
CA LYS A 157 0.83 15.45 5.77
C LYS A 157 0.74 15.13 7.26
N PHE A 158 -0.01 14.10 7.64
CA PHE A 158 0.04 13.57 9.00
C PHE A 158 1.31 12.76 9.17
N LEU A 159 2.29 13.36 9.82
CA LEU A 159 3.49 12.68 10.28
C LEU A 159 3.18 11.95 11.58
N VAL A 160 3.76 10.76 11.70
CA VAL A 160 3.69 9.93 12.90
C VAL A 160 5.09 9.55 13.35
N ASP A 161 5.22 9.26 14.64
CA ASP A 161 6.41 8.65 15.18
C ASP A 161 6.55 7.16 14.79
N LYS A 162 7.59 6.52 15.31
CA LYS A 162 7.89 5.09 15.14
C LYS A 162 6.81 4.15 15.70
N ASP A 163 5.88 4.66 16.50
CA ASP A 163 4.79 3.91 17.14
C ASP A 163 3.43 4.24 16.50
N GLY A 164 3.40 5.08 15.45
CA GLY A 164 2.20 5.45 14.71
C GLY A 164 1.35 6.53 15.41
N GLN A 165 1.91 7.22 16.40
CA GLN A 165 1.24 8.33 17.08
C GLN A 165 1.41 9.62 16.28
N PRO A 166 0.34 10.44 16.15
CA PRO A 166 0.43 11.73 15.48
C PRO A 166 1.45 12.65 16.16
N LEU A 167 2.19 13.40 15.36
CA LEU A 167 3.13 14.40 15.87
C LEU A 167 2.45 15.73 16.18
N SER A 168 3.04 16.48 17.12
CA SER A 168 2.70 17.88 17.32
C SER A 168 3.23 18.75 16.17
N TYR A 169 2.71 19.98 16.05
CA TYR A 169 3.20 20.95 15.05
C TYR A 169 4.67 21.32 15.27
N ASP A 170 5.11 21.37 16.53
CA ASP A 170 6.49 21.70 16.87
C ASP A 170 7.44 20.56 16.48
N ASP A 171 7.03 19.30 16.71
CA ASP A 171 7.78 18.12 16.25
C ASP A 171 7.89 18.12 14.72
N TYR A 172 6.79 18.45 14.01
CA TYR A 172 6.80 18.59 12.55
C TYR A 172 7.81 19.64 12.05
N CYS A 173 7.91 20.79 12.73
CA CYS A 173 8.83 21.86 12.35
C CYS A 173 10.30 21.49 12.58
N MET A 174 10.60 20.74 13.65
CA MET A 174 11.95 20.29 13.98
C MET A 174 12.42 19.11 13.12
N ASP A 175 11.48 18.32 12.61
CA ASP A 175 11.73 17.05 11.92
C ASP A 175 12.29 17.18 10.49
N TYR A 176 12.07 18.32 9.83
CA TYR A 176 12.51 18.52 8.43
C TYR A 176 14.03 18.34 8.24
N GLN A 177 14.81 18.33 9.32
CA GLN A 177 16.26 18.30 9.31
C GLN A 177 16.91 16.98 9.77
N ASN A 178 16.15 16.03 10.34
CA ASN A 178 16.74 14.80 10.92
C ASN A 178 16.15 13.49 10.34
N PRO A 179 16.88 12.75 9.49
CA PRO A 179 16.47 11.43 8.99
C PRO A 179 16.40 10.32 10.05
N GLU A 180 17.07 10.48 11.20
CA GLU A 180 17.12 9.47 12.27
C GLU A 180 15.98 9.63 13.29
N SER A 181 15.11 10.62 13.14
CA SER A 181 14.01 10.90 14.07
C SER A 181 12.98 9.77 14.18
N GLY A 182 12.97 8.84 13.21
CA GLY A 182 11.95 7.79 13.11
C GLY A 182 10.59 8.31 12.65
N ILE A 183 10.49 9.59 12.31
CA ILE A 183 9.26 10.23 11.85
C ILE A 183 9.00 9.89 10.39
N ARG A 184 7.75 9.53 10.11
CA ARG A 184 7.32 8.98 8.82
C ARG A 184 5.88 9.36 8.50
N GLY A 185 5.53 9.28 7.23
CA GLY A 185 4.14 9.48 6.79
C GLY A 185 3.22 8.44 7.41
N ALA A 186 2.07 8.90 7.92
CA ALA A 186 1.04 8.02 8.45
C ALA A 186 0.55 7.02 7.38
N VAL A 187 0.31 5.79 7.82
CA VAL A 187 -0.40 4.78 7.03
C VAL A 187 -1.87 5.19 6.89
N PRO A 188 -2.44 5.19 5.67
CA PRO A 188 -3.85 5.49 5.43
C PRO A 188 -4.76 4.63 6.30
N HIS A 189 -5.83 5.24 6.78
CA HIS A 189 -6.76 4.57 7.71
C HIS A 189 -7.39 3.34 7.07
N GLU A 190 -7.69 3.38 5.78
CA GLU A 190 -8.23 2.25 5.04
C GLU A 190 -7.28 1.04 5.11
N ILE A 191 -5.98 1.26 4.85
CA ILE A 191 -4.95 0.21 4.91
C ILE A 191 -4.85 -0.37 6.32
N ARG A 192 -4.78 0.52 7.33
CA ARG A 192 -4.76 0.09 8.73
C ARG A 192 -5.98 -0.78 9.04
N TRP A 193 -7.16 -0.32 8.67
CA TRP A 193 -8.41 -0.98 8.98
C TRP A 193 -8.51 -2.38 8.37
N TYR A 194 -8.32 -2.57 7.06
CA TYR A 194 -8.49 -3.91 6.49
C TYR A 194 -7.36 -4.86 6.92
N LEU A 195 -6.13 -4.38 7.08
CA LEU A 195 -5.03 -5.25 7.50
C LEU A 195 -5.20 -5.73 8.94
N THR A 196 -5.74 -4.91 9.84
CA THR A 196 -5.99 -5.32 11.23
C THR A 196 -7.31 -6.05 11.40
N LYS A 197 -8.41 -5.57 10.78
CA LYS A 197 -9.75 -6.17 10.89
C LYS A 197 -9.77 -7.63 10.43
N PHE A 198 -9.07 -7.94 9.34
CA PHE A 198 -9.05 -9.30 8.77
C PHE A 198 -7.85 -10.14 9.25
N GLY A 199 -7.06 -9.61 10.20
CA GLY A 199 -5.96 -10.34 10.82
C GLY A 199 -4.82 -10.66 9.86
N PHE A 200 -4.48 -9.75 8.94
CA PHE A 200 -3.23 -9.84 8.19
C PHE A 200 -2.06 -9.36 9.06
N LEU A 201 -2.23 -8.21 9.72
CA LEU A 201 -1.27 -7.59 10.63
C LEU A 201 -1.97 -7.17 11.93
N ASP A 202 -1.20 -6.92 12.98
CA ASP A 202 -1.67 -6.10 14.10
C ASP A 202 -1.24 -4.64 13.94
N GLU A 203 -1.60 -3.79 14.90
CA GLU A 203 -1.25 -2.36 14.89
C GLU A 203 0.26 -2.12 14.78
N ALA A 204 1.08 -2.95 15.45
CA ALA A 204 2.54 -2.86 15.38
C ALA A 204 3.06 -3.26 13.99
N GLY A 205 2.53 -4.34 13.41
CA GLY A 205 2.83 -4.75 12.04
C GLY A 205 2.43 -3.69 11.01
N VAL A 206 1.24 -3.08 11.13
CA VAL A 206 0.82 -1.97 10.26
C VAL A 206 1.76 -0.78 10.41
N ASN A 207 2.21 -0.48 11.62
CA ASN A 207 3.18 0.57 11.87
C ASN A 207 4.54 0.31 11.22
N GLU A 208 4.85 -0.89 10.72
CA GLU A 208 6.05 -1.14 9.90
C GLU A 208 5.90 -0.76 8.43
N LEU A 209 4.69 -0.49 7.96
CA LEU A 209 4.49 -0.01 6.60
C LEU A 209 5.11 1.38 6.40
N ARG A 210 5.69 1.57 5.23
CA ARG A 210 6.32 2.82 4.82
C ARG A 210 5.81 3.24 3.46
N PRO A 211 5.69 4.55 3.20
CA PRO A 211 5.50 5.01 1.84
C PRO A 211 6.61 4.47 0.94
N VAL A 212 6.24 3.95 -0.22
CA VAL A 212 7.16 3.26 -1.13
C VAL A 212 6.88 3.66 -2.59
N ILE A 213 7.95 3.69 -3.37
CA ILE A 213 7.92 3.77 -4.84
C ILE A 213 8.72 2.58 -5.35
N ALA A 214 8.15 1.83 -6.29
CA ALA A 214 8.81 0.71 -6.91
C ALA A 214 8.66 0.72 -8.44
N GLN A 215 9.69 0.24 -9.12
CA GLN A 215 9.69 -0.14 -10.52
C GLN A 215 10.32 -1.51 -10.65
N TRP A 216 9.70 -2.40 -11.44
CA TRP A 216 10.30 -3.70 -11.75
C TRP A 216 9.88 -4.20 -13.13
N TRP A 217 10.69 -5.08 -13.70
CA TRP A 217 10.42 -5.76 -14.96
C TRP A 217 9.94 -7.19 -14.74
N CYS A 218 8.89 -7.61 -15.44
CA CYS A 218 8.48 -9.02 -15.51
C CYS A 218 7.94 -9.42 -16.88
#